data_AF-A0A0G0Z9P3-F1
#
_entry.id   AF-A0A0G0Z9P3-F1
#
_cell.length_a   1.000
_cell.length_b   1.000
_cell.length_c   1.000
_cell.angle_alpha   90.00
_cell.angle_beta   90.00
_cell.angle_gamma   90.00
#
_symmetry.space_group_name_H-M   'P 1'
#
loop_
_entity.id
_entity.type
_entity.pdbx_description
1 polymer ?
#
loop_
_entity_poly.entity_id
_entity_poly.type
_entity_poly.pdbx_seq_one_letter_code
_entity_poly.pdbx_strand_id
1 'polypeptide(L)'
;MCPVCTVTVIAGLGISRFFGIDDALTSLWIGAFILSFSFITIDWIEKKWPKLKIKRFTIPFVALMYLLVLVPLKTTGSIGIAGNTLWGIDKVILGTIVGSLVFLAGAWADKKERKMRGKQLFPFQKVAFPVFSLILASAVFFLVTR
;
A
#
# COMPACT_ATOMS: atom_id res chain seq x y z
N MET A 1 9.88 -5.65 -5.07
CA MET A 1 9.26 -5.79 -3.72
C MET A 1 8.71 -7.21 -3.56
N CYS A 2 8.26 -7.65 -2.38
CA CYS A 2 8.04 -9.10 -2.15
C CYS A 2 6.63 -9.58 -2.54
N PRO A 3 6.47 -10.68 -3.32
CA PRO A 3 5.14 -11.21 -3.70
C PRO A 3 4.25 -11.53 -2.50
N VAL A 4 4.86 -12.06 -1.43
CA VAL A 4 4.19 -12.36 -0.16
C VAL A 4 3.56 -11.11 0.45
N CYS A 5 4.20 -9.93 0.32
CA CYS A 5 3.69 -8.67 0.82
C CYS A 5 2.32 -8.34 0.18
N THR A 6 2.19 -8.54 -1.13
CA THR A 6 0.93 -8.32 -1.86
C THR A 6 -0.15 -9.30 -1.40
N VAL A 7 0.18 -10.58 -1.22
CA VAL A 7 -0.77 -11.59 -0.73
C VAL A 7 -1.28 -11.23 0.67
N THR A 8 -0.38 -10.81 1.56
CA THR A 8 -0.76 -10.39 2.92
C THR A 8 -1.63 -9.12 2.90
N VAL A 9 -1.33 -8.16 2.03
CA VAL A 9 -2.14 -6.94 1.90
C VAL A 9 -3.53 -7.27 1.34
N ILE A 10 -3.64 -8.17 0.36
CA ILE A 10 -4.94 -8.65 -0.15
C ILE A 10 -5.73 -9.35 0.97
N ALA A 11 -5.08 -10.20 1.76
CA ALA A 11 -5.72 -10.86 2.90
C ALA A 11 -6.22 -9.84 3.92
N GLY A 12 -5.41 -8.83 4.25
CA GLY A 12 -5.80 -7.73 5.14
C GLY A 12 -6.98 -6.92 4.61
N LEU A 13 -7.03 -6.64 3.30
CA LEU A 13 -8.18 -6.01 2.64
C LEU A 13 -9.44 -6.85 2.78
N GLY A 14 -9.35 -8.16 2.51
CA GLY A 14 -10.48 -9.09 2.62
C GLY A 14 -11.03 -9.16 4.04
N ILE A 15 -10.14 -9.27 5.03
CA ILE A 15 -10.52 -9.29 6.45
C ILE A 15 -11.17 -7.97 6.86
N SER A 16 -10.58 -6.83 6.48
CA SER A 16 -11.13 -5.50 6.83
C SER A 16 -12.55 -5.31 6.31
N ARG A 17 -12.84 -5.84 5.10
CA ARG A 17 -14.17 -5.79 4.50
C ARG A 17 -15.16 -6.75 5.16
N PHE A 18 -14.69 -7.94 5.57
CA PHE A 18 -15.53 -8.91 6.28
C PHE A 18 -16.00 -8.40 7.65
N PHE A 19 -15.13 -7.67 8.36
CA PHE A 19 -15.49 -7.04 9.64
C PHE A 19 -16.30 -5.74 9.51
N GLY A 20 -16.63 -5.31 8.28
CA GLY A 20 -17.42 -4.09 8.04
C GLY A 20 -16.73 -2.81 8.50
N ILE A 21 -15.39 -2.77 8.50
CA ILE A 21 -14.62 -1.62 9.00
C ILE A 21 -14.69 -0.45 8.01
N ASP A 22 -14.66 0.79 8.54
CA ASP A 22 -14.71 2.07 7.82
C ASP A 22 -13.89 2.12 6.51
N ASP A 23 -14.42 2.84 5.51
CA ASP A 23 -13.78 3.10 4.21
C ASP A 23 -12.39 3.76 4.33
N ALA A 24 -12.12 4.42 5.46
CA ALA A 24 -10.80 4.98 5.78
C ALA A 24 -9.74 3.92 6.06
N LEU A 25 -10.13 2.79 6.66
CA LEU A 25 -9.19 1.71 6.96
C LEU A 25 -8.86 0.92 5.70
N THR A 26 -9.87 0.57 4.91
CA THR A 26 -9.70 -0.19 3.66
C THR A 26 -8.81 0.55 2.67
N SER A 27 -8.92 1.89 2.61
CA SER A 27 -8.08 2.73 1.74
C SER A 27 -6.60 2.74 2.10
N LEU A 28 -6.21 2.63 3.38
CA LEU A 28 -4.80 2.44 3.77
C LEU A 28 -4.20 1.20 3.09
N TRP A 29 -4.94 0.09 3.11
CA TRP A 29 -4.50 -1.16 2.53
C TRP A 29 -4.51 -1.12 1.00
N ILE A 30 -5.44 -0.37 0.37
CA ILE A 30 -5.44 -0.13 -1.08
C ILE A 30 -4.15 0.55 -1.51
N GLY A 31 -3.70 1.59 -0.80
CA GLY A 31 -2.45 2.28 -1.11
C GLY A 31 -1.22 1.35 -1.06
N ALA A 32 -1.13 0.55 -0.01
CA ALA A 32 -0.08 -0.46 0.13
C ALA A 32 -0.12 -1.51 -0.99
N PHE A 33 -1.32 -1.94 -1.38
CA PHE A 33 -1.51 -2.90 -2.47
C PHE A 33 -0.99 -2.36 -3.80
N ILE A 34 -1.38 -1.13 -4.16
CA ILE A 34 -0.97 -0.48 -5.40
C ILE A 34 0.55 -0.40 -5.49
N LEU A 35 1.23 0.03 -4.41
CA LEU A 35 2.69 0.08 -4.40
C LEU A 35 3.34 -1.29 -4.54
N SER A 36 2.92 -2.27 -3.73
CA SER A 36 3.52 -3.60 -3.76
C SER A 36 3.33 -4.26 -5.13
N PHE A 37 2.13 -4.16 -5.69
CA PHE A 37 1.79 -4.69 -7.01
C PHE A 37 2.57 -3.99 -8.13
N SER A 38 2.70 -2.65 -8.07
CA SER A 38 3.46 -1.87 -9.04
C SER A 38 4.91 -2.35 -9.13
N PHE A 39 5.59 -2.51 -7.98
CA PHE A 39 6.98 -2.95 -7.97
C PHE A 39 7.16 -4.39 -8.48
N ILE A 40 6.26 -5.31 -8.11
CA ILE A 40 6.31 -6.69 -8.63
C ILE A 40 6.11 -6.69 -10.15
N THR A 41 5.20 -5.86 -10.65
CA THR A 41 4.91 -5.78 -12.08
C THR A 41 6.11 -5.24 -12.85
N ILE A 42 6.76 -4.20 -12.33
CA ILE A 42 8.01 -3.66 -12.90
C ILE A 42 9.11 -4.74 -12.91
N ASP A 43 9.30 -5.44 -11.77
CA ASP A 43 10.30 -6.50 -11.65
C ASP A 43 10.02 -7.66 -12.63
N TRP A 44 8.74 -8.01 -12.85
CA TRP A 44 8.31 -9.04 -13.79
C TRP A 44 8.55 -8.62 -15.25
N ILE A 45 8.19 -7.38 -15.62
CA ILE A 45 8.41 -6.85 -16.98
C ILE A 45 9.90 -6.77 -17.29
N GLU A 46 10.72 -6.28 -16.36
CA GLU A 46 12.18 -6.18 -16.53
C GLU A 46 12.79 -7.58 -16.73
N LYS A 47 12.31 -8.59 -16.00
CA LYS A 47 12.79 -9.97 -16.14
C LYS A 47 12.39 -10.58 -17.49
N LYS A 48 11.21 -10.26 -18.01
CA LYS A 48 10.69 -10.81 -19.27
C LYS A 48 11.25 -10.09 -20.50
N TRP A 49 11.43 -8.77 -20.42
CA TRP A 49 11.90 -7.92 -21.51
C TRP A 49 12.96 -6.90 -21.02
N PRO A 50 14.19 -7.36 -20.73
CA PRO A 50 15.25 -6.50 -20.18
C PRO A 50 15.67 -5.36 -21.11
N LYS A 51 15.37 -5.44 -22.41
CA LYS A 51 15.67 -4.39 -23.40
C LYS A 51 14.86 -3.10 -23.17
N LEU A 52 13.69 -3.19 -22.53
CA LEU A 52 12.80 -2.04 -22.30
C LEU A 52 13.31 -1.08 -21.21
N LYS A 53 14.28 -1.52 -20.37
CA LYS A 53 14.83 -0.73 -19.24
C LYS A 53 13.72 -0.06 -18.41
N ILE A 54 12.66 -0.81 -18.08
CA ILE A 54 11.43 -0.24 -17.52
C ILE A 54 11.65 0.36 -16.14
N LYS A 55 12.72 -0.05 -15.44
CA LYS A 55 13.16 0.55 -14.17
C LYS A 55 13.37 2.08 -14.26
N ARG A 56 13.76 2.62 -15.42
CA ARG A 56 13.88 4.09 -15.61
C ARG A 56 12.52 4.79 -15.52
N PHE A 57 11.44 4.08 -15.83
CA PHE A 57 10.06 4.56 -15.81
C PHE A 57 9.29 4.10 -14.55
N THR A 58 10.00 3.75 -13.46
CA THR A 58 9.36 3.29 -12.21
C THR A 58 8.34 4.30 -11.67
N ILE A 59 8.72 5.57 -11.54
CA ILE A 59 7.85 6.61 -11.00
C ILE A 59 6.60 6.83 -11.87
N PRO A 60 6.72 7.08 -13.20
CA PRO A 60 5.53 7.27 -14.03
C PRO A 60 4.66 6.01 -14.10
N PHE A 61 5.24 4.80 -14.05
CA PHE A 61 4.47 3.56 -14.02
C PHE A 61 3.65 3.40 -12.73
N VAL A 62 4.26 3.70 -11.58
CA VAL A 62 3.56 3.70 -10.30
C VAL A 62 2.42 4.72 -10.34
N ALA A 63 2.68 5.95 -10.79
CA ALA A 63 1.64 6.98 -10.92
C ALA A 63 0.48 6.53 -11.83
N LEU A 64 0.79 5.86 -12.94
CA LEU A 64 -0.22 5.26 -13.83
C LEU A 64 -1.06 4.19 -13.11
N MET A 65 -0.45 3.34 -12.30
CA MET A 65 -1.16 2.32 -11.51
C MET A 65 -2.11 2.95 -10.49
N TYR A 66 -1.72 4.04 -9.84
CA TYR A 66 -2.63 4.80 -8.98
C TYR A 66 -3.81 5.37 -9.76
N LEU A 67 -3.55 5.96 -10.93
CA LEU A 67 -4.62 6.51 -11.76
C LEU A 67 -5.60 5.42 -12.19
N LEU A 68 -5.08 4.25 -12.60
CA LEU A 68 -5.89 3.12 -13.04
C LEU A 68 -6.79 2.55 -11.94
N VAL A 69 -6.42 2.70 -10.67
CA VAL A 69 -7.21 2.22 -9.53
C VAL A 69 -8.14 3.31 -8.98
N LEU A 70 -7.67 4.55 -8.86
CA LEU A 70 -8.43 5.66 -8.30
C LEU A 70 -9.52 6.18 -9.25
N VAL A 71 -9.31 6.13 -10.57
CA VAL A 71 -10.31 6.58 -11.55
C VAL A 71 -11.58 5.73 -11.50
N PRO A 72 -11.52 4.38 -11.58
CA PRO A 72 -12.71 3.54 -11.42
C PRO A 72 -13.36 3.66 -10.03
N LEU A 73 -12.57 3.84 -8.97
CA LEU A 73 -13.11 4.06 -7.63
C LEU A 73 -13.92 5.37 -7.54
N LYS A 74 -13.53 6.39 -8.30
CA LYS A 74 -14.29 7.64 -8.41
C LYS A 74 -15.56 7.47 -9.23
N THR A 75 -15.51 6.74 -10.35
CA THR A 75 -16.70 6.54 -11.20
C THR A 75 -17.74 5.62 -10.58
N THR A 76 -17.32 4.69 -9.72
CA THR A 76 -18.21 3.80 -8.95
C THR A 76 -18.83 4.49 -7.71
N GLY A 77 -18.54 5.78 -7.50
CA GLY A 77 -19.12 6.55 -6.40
C GLY A 77 -18.57 6.21 -5.01
N SER A 78 -17.50 5.43 -4.92
CA SER A 78 -16.83 5.12 -3.64
C SER A 78 -15.95 6.27 -3.13
N ILE A 79 -15.57 7.21 -4.01
CA ILE A 79 -14.81 8.42 -3.70
C ILE A 79 -15.73 9.63 -3.91
N GLY A 80 -15.80 10.53 -2.93
CA GLY A 80 -16.56 11.78 -3.02
C GLY A 80 -18.00 11.71 -2.53
N ILE A 81 -18.35 10.72 -1.71
CA ILE A 81 -19.65 10.68 -1.01
C ILE A 81 -19.72 11.86 -0.05
N ALA A 82 -20.78 12.66 -0.14
CA ALA A 82 -21.00 13.80 0.75
C ALA A 82 -21.00 13.32 2.22
N GLY A 83 -20.08 13.85 3.03
CA GLY A 83 -19.89 13.45 4.44
C GLY A 83 -18.77 12.44 4.69
N ASN A 84 -18.12 11.88 3.66
CA ASN A 84 -16.96 10.98 3.81
C ASN A 84 -15.61 11.71 3.72
N THR A 85 -15.53 12.91 4.29
CA THR A 85 -14.32 13.73 4.32
C THR A 85 -13.70 13.72 5.72
N LEU A 86 -12.38 13.64 5.79
CA LEU A 86 -11.60 13.85 7.00
C LEU A 86 -10.70 15.07 6.72
N TRP A 87 -10.83 16.12 7.53
CA TRP A 87 -10.12 17.39 7.34
C TRP A 87 -10.32 18.03 5.95
N GLY A 88 -11.50 17.87 5.36
CA GLY A 88 -11.84 18.46 4.05
C GLY A 88 -11.31 17.69 2.83
N ILE A 89 -10.62 16.56 3.03
CA ILE A 89 -10.18 15.66 1.97
C ILE A 89 -10.94 14.33 2.10
N ASP A 90 -11.26 13.69 0.97
CA ASP A 90 -11.90 12.38 0.95
C ASP A 90 -11.07 11.33 1.72
N LYS A 91 -11.74 10.57 2.59
CA LYS A 91 -11.08 9.56 3.45
C LYS A 91 -10.34 8.49 2.65
N VAL A 92 -10.84 8.13 1.47
CA VAL A 92 -10.23 7.10 0.61
C VAL A 92 -8.93 7.63 0.01
N ILE A 93 -8.90 8.87 -0.46
CA ILE A 93 -7.68 9.49 -0.99
C ILE A 93 -6.63 9.63 0.12
N LEU A 94 -7.01 10.16 1.27
CA LEU A 94 -6.11 10.31 2.42
C LEU A 94 -5.57 8.96 2.89
N GLY A 95 -6.43 7.97 3.11
CA GLY A 95 -6.03 6.64 3.52
C GLY A 95 -5.09 6.01 2.49
N THR A 96 -5.39 6.12 1.19
CA THR A 96 -4.51 5.59 0.14
C THR A 96 -3.12 6.22 0.19
N ILE A 97 -3.01 7.54 0.38
CA ILE A 97 -1.71 8.23 0.48
C ILE A 97 -0.97 7.79 1.74
N VAL A 98 -1.63 7.83 2.90
CA VAL A 98 -1.00 7.49 4.18
C VAL A 98 -0.56 6.03 4.21
N GLY A 99 -1.42 5.11 3.76
CA GLY A 99 -1.11 3.67 3.74
C GLY A 99 0.10 3.37 2.87
N SER A 100 0.23 4.08 1.76
CA SER A 100 1.39 3.98 0.85
C SER A 100 2.68 4.46 1.51
N LEU A 101 2.63 5.61 2.19
CA LEU A 101 3.78 6.16 2.92
C LEU A 101 4.20 5.25 4.08
N VAL A 102 3.24 4.77 4.86
CA VAL A 102 3.48 3.86 5.99
C VAL A 102 4.08 2.53 5.50
N PHE A 103 3.56 1.98 4.41
CA PHE A 103 4.11 0.76 3.81
C PHE A 103 5.56 0.95 3.34
N LEU A 104 5.86 2.08 2.69
CA LEU A 104 7.24 2.43 2.30
C LEU A 104 8.15 2.66 3.51
N ALA A 105 7.64 3.30 4.57
CA ALA A 105 8.39 3.53 5.80
C ALA A 105 8.75 2.20 6.49
N GLY A 106 7.79 1.26 6.60
CA GLY A 106 8.05 -0.07 7.15
C GLY A 106 9.03 -0.86 6.30
N ALA A 107 8.93 -0.78 4.97
CA ALA A 107 9.90 -1.37 4.05
C ALA A 107 11.31 -0.78 4.20
N TRP A 108 11.40 0.54 4.36
CA TRP A 108 12.67 1.23 4.58
C TRP A 108 13.28 0.86 5.94
N ALA A 109 12.46 0.72 6.98
CA ALA A 109 12.89 0.27 8.31
C ALA A 109 13.51 -1.14 8.26
N ASP A 110 12.89 -2.11 7.58
CA ASP A 110 13.49 -3.43 7.35
C ASP A 110 14.84 -3.32 6.63
N LYS A 111 14.93 -2.50 5.58
CA LYS A 111 16.18 -2.29 4.83
C LYS A 111 17.29 -1.67 5.70
N LYS A 112 16.93 -0.71 6.55
CA LYS A 112 17.86 -0.05 7.49
C LYS A 112 18.38 -1.05 8.53
N GLU A 113 17.50 -1.83 9.15
CA GLU A 113 17.88 -2.84 10.14
C GLU A 113 18.82 -3.91 9.54
N ARG A 114 18.53 -4.37 8.31
CA ARG A 114 19.40 -5.32 7.59
C ARG A 114 20.78 -4.73 7.32
N LYS A 115 20.86 -3.45 6.99
CA LYS A 115 22.14 -2.77 6.73
C LYS A 115 22.97 -2.63 8.00
N MET A 116 22.33 -2.34 9.14
CA MET A 116 23.02 -2.19 10.43
C MET A 116 23.50 -3.53 10.99
N ARG A 117 22.68 -4.59 10.90
CA ARG A 117 22.98 -5.89 11.53
C ARG A 117 23.67 -6.89 10.60
N GLY A 118 23.75 -6.61 9.31
CA GLY A 118 24.34 -7.50 8.30
C GLY A 118 23.57 -8.80 8.03
N LYS A 119 22.52 -9.08 8.81
CA LYS A 119 21.66 -10.27 8.68
C LYS A 119 20.19 -9.92 8.91
N GLN A 120 19.32 -10.85 8.54
CA GLN A 120 17.89 -10.77 8.89
C GLN A 120 17.73 -11.15 10.37
N LEU A 121 16.90 -10.40 11.10
CA LEU A 121 16.57 -10.65 12.50
C LEU A 121 15.77 -11.95 12.67
N PHE A 122 14.82 -12.19 11.76
CA PHE A 122 13.95 -13.37 11.76
C PHE A 122 13.42 -13.65 10.34
N PRO A 123 12.93 -14.88 10.06
CA PRO A 123 12.27 -15.19 8.79
C PRO A 123 11.09 -14.26 8.51
N PHE A 124 10.89 -13.82 7.27
CA PHE A 124 9.81 -12.89 6.88
C PHE A 124 9.88 -11.46 7.43
N GLN A 125 11.03 -11.01 7.97
CA GLN A 125 11.22 -9.62 8.42
C GLN A 125 10.78 -8.57 7.35
N LYS A 126 11.05 -8.85 6.07
CA LYS A 126 10.65 -8.05 4.90
C LYS A 126 9.14 -7.81 4.77
N VAL A 127 8.32 -8.72 5.28
CA VAL A 127 6.86 -8.66 5.27
C VAL A 127 6.36 -8.08 6.58
N ALA A 128 6.91 -8.56 7.70
CA ALA A 128 6.47 -8.20 9.04
C ALA A 128 6.55 -6.69 9.28
N PHE A 129 7.64 -6.04 8.91
CA PHE A 129 7.81 -4.60 9.13
C PHE A 129 6.77 -3.74 8.38
N PRO A 130 6.59 -3.87 7.05
CA PRO A 130 5.55 -3.14 6.32
C PRO A 130 4.12 -3.44 6.82
N VAL A 131 3.80 -4.71 7.08
CA VAL A 131 2.43 -5.12 7.49
C VAL A 131 2.13 -4.65 8.91
N PHE A 132 3.08 -4.78 9.84
CA PHE A 132 2.93 -4.28 11.20
C PHE A 132 2.76 -2.75 11.22
N SER A 133 3.52 -2.04 10.37
CA SER A 133 3.37 -0.59 10.22
C SER A 133 1.97 -0.23 9.73
N LEU A 134 1.42 -0.97 8.76
CA LEU A 134 0.04 -0.78 8.29
C LEU A 134 -1.00 -1.05 9.37
N ILE A 135 -0.86 -2.15 10.13
CA ILE A 135 -1.77 -2.47 11.23
C ILE A 135 -1.76 -1.35 12.28
N LEU A 136 -0.56 -0.85 12.63
CA LEU A 136 -0.43 0.26 13.57
C LEU A 136 -1.08 1.54 13.02
N ALA A 137 -0.87 1.86 11.75
CA ALA A 137 -1.50 3.00 11.11
C ALA A 137 -3.02 2.84 11.02
N SER A 138 -3.53 1.64 10.75
CA SER A 138 -4.95 1.31 10.80
C SER A 138 -5.54 1.52 12.20
N ALA A 139 -4.84 1.10 13.26
CA ALA A 139 -5.26 1.34 14.63
C ALA A 139 -5.32 2.84 14.96
N VAL A 140 -4.30 3.61 14.55
CA VAL A 140 -4.28 5.07 14.72
C VAL A 140 -5.42 5.73 13.94
N PHE A 141 -5.63 5.36 12.68
CA PHE A 141 -6.73 5.89 11.88
C PHE A 141 -8.08 5.58 12.49
N PHE A 142 -8.29 4.36 13.00
CA PHE A 142 -9.52 3.99 13.69
C PHE A 142 -9.77 4.85 14.93
N LEU A 143 -8.74 5.17 15.72
CA LEU A 143 -8.86 6.06 16.87
C LEU A 143 -9.15 7.52 16.49
N VAL A 144 -8.62 7.99 15.36
CA VAL A 144 -8.82 9.38 14.89
C VAL A 144 -10.19 9.57 14.24
N THR A 145 -10.76 8.51 13.67
CA THR A 145 -12.04 8.58 12.92
C THR A 145 -13.26 8.31 13.81
N ARG A 146 -13.04 7.90 15.07
CA ARG A 146 -14.07 7.62 16.08
C ARG A 146 -14.23 8.79 17.04
#